data_AF-A0A8T6P002-F1
#
_entry.id   AF-A0A8T6P002-F1
#
_cell.length_a   1.000
_cell.length_b   1.000
_cell.length_c   1.000
_cell.angle_alpha   90.00
_cell.angle_beta   90.00
_cell.angle_gamma   90.00
#
_symmetry.space_group_name_H-M   'P 1'
#
loop_
_entity.id
_entity.type
_entity.pdbx_description
1 polymer ?
#
loop_
_entity_poly.entity_id
_entity_poly.type
_entity_poly.pdbx_seq_one_letter_code
_entity_poly.pdbx_strand_id
1 'polypeptide(L)' 'AVLSGREAVLYAGAGIVADSDPGAEWAETGLKFRPMMDALGGESS' A
#
# COMPACT_ATOMS: atom_id res chain seq x y z
N ALA A 1 0.78 2.46 -9.72
CA ALA A 1 -0.62 2.92 -9.72
C ALA A 1 -1.19 2.80 -11.11
N VAL A 2 -2.48 2.54 -11.24
CA VAL A 2 -3.23 2.70 -12.50
C VAL A 2 -4.09 3.95 -12.36
N LEU A 3 -4.00 4.87 -13.31
CA LEU A 3 -4.71 6.15 -13.30
C LEU A 3 -5.86 6.11 -14.30
N SER A 4 -7.02 6.62 -13.89
CA SER A 4 -8.20 6.80 -14.73
C SER A 4 -8.84 8.15 -14.43
N GLY A 5 -8.57 9.16 -15.28
CA GLY A 5 -9.02 10.52 -15.05
C GLY A 5 -8.48 11.09 -13.73
N ARG A 6 -9.38 11.24 -12.73
CA ARG A 6 -9.04 11.74 -11.38
C ARG A 6 -8.96 10.63 -10.33
N GLU A 7 -9.05 9.37 -10.75
CA GLU A 7 -9.00 8.21 -9.87
C GLU A 7 -7.66 7.50 -10.01
N ALA A 8 -7.14 6.96 -8.90
CA ALA A 8 -5.92 6.18 -8.86
C ALA A 8 -6.14 4.89 -8.07
N VAL A 9 -5.78 3.76 -8.67
CA VAL A 9 -5.72 2.46 -7.98
C VAL A 9 -4.28 2.14 -7.63
N LEU A 10 -4.02 1.97 -6.33
CA LEU A 10 -2.72 1.60 -5.81
C LEU A 10 -2.68 0.10 -5.54
N TYR A 11 -1.52 -0.52 -5.75
CA TYR A 11 -1.26 -1.91 -5.42
C TYR A 11 0.01 -1.98 -4.59
N ALA A 12 -0.04 -2.70 -3.48
CA ALA A 12 1.10 -3.06 -2.64
C ALA A 12 0.89 -4.49 -2.15
N GLY A 13 1.97 -5.16 -1.80
CA GLY A 13 1.92 -6.52 -1.30
C GLY A 13 3.00 -6.78 -0.26
N ALA A 14 2.83 -7.89 0.44
CA ALA A 14 3.75 -8.44 1.41
C ALA A 14 4.42 -9.70 0.86
N GLY A 15 5.67 -9.94 1.23
CA GLY A 15 6.41 -11.14 0.85
C GLY A 15 6.24 -12.20 1.92
N ILE A 16 5.34 -13.16 1.71
CA ILE A 16 5.02 -14.17 2.73
C ILE A 16 6.08 -15.28 2.74
N VAL A 17 6.64 -15.57 3.92
CA VAL A 17 7.54 -16.68 4.20
C VAL A 17 7.02 -17.54 5.36
N ALA A 18 7.67 -18.68 5.64
CA ALA A 18 7.19 -19.65 6.63
C ALA A 18 7.01 -19.06 8.05
N ASP A 19 7.83 -18.09 8.43
CA ASP A 19 7.81 -17.43 9.74
C ASP A 19 7.12 -16.05 9.71
N SER A 20 6.39 -15.72 8.64
CA SER A 20 5.67 -14.44 8.53
C SER A 20 4.55 -14.34 9.56
N ASP A 21 4.41 -13.17 10.16
CA ASP A 21 3.27 -12.82 11.02
C ASP A 21 2.21 -12.08 10.21
N PRO A 22 0.96 -12.59 10.10
CA PRO A 22 -0.08 -11.94 9.30
C PRO A 22 -0.37 -10.48 9.67
N GLY A 23 -0.24 -10.12 10.96
CA GLY A 23 -0.46 -8.75 11.43
C GLY A 23 0.66 -7.80 11.00
N ALA A 24 1.91 -8.24 11.11
CA ALA A 24 3.08 -7.50 10.67
C ALA A 24 3.08 -7.28 9.15
N GLU A 25 2.77 -8.32 8.37
CA GLU A 25 2.72 -8.25 6.90
C GLU A 25 1.59 -7.31 6.42
N TRP A 26 0.46 -7.29 7.13
CA TRP A 26 -0.63 -6.34 6.89
C TRP A 26 -0.19 -4.90 7.15
N ALA A 27 0.46 -4.65 8.29
CA ALA A 27 0.98 -3.33 8.63
C ALA A 27 2.05 -2.86 7.61
N GLU A 28 2.95 -3.75 7.19
CA GLU A 28 3.96 -3.47 6.17
C GLU A 28 3.31 -3.08 4.83
N THR A 29 2.28 -3.81 4.40
CA THR A 29 1.57 -3.50 3.16
C THR A 29 0.95 -2.10 3.19
N GLY A 30 0.39 -1.68 4.34
CA GLY A 30 -0.10 -0.32 4.55
C GLY A 30 0.99 0.74 4.39
N LEU A 31 2.16 0.53 5.00
CA LEU A 31 3.30 1.43 4.90
C LEU A 31 3.80 1.59 3.45
N LYS A 32 3.74 0.52 2.64
CA LYS A 32 4.14 0.54 1.23
C LYS A 32 3.25 1.44 0.36
N PHE A 33 2.02 1.72 0.77
CA PHE A 33 1.15 2.66 0.05
C PHE A 33 1.51 4.13 0.31
N ARG A 34 2.08 4.43 1.48
CA ARG A 34 2.35 5.80 1.95
C ARG A 34 3.05 6.70 0.92
N PRO A 35 4.18 6.31 0.29
CA PRO A 35 4.85 7.18 -0.67
C PRO A 35 3.99 7.53 -1.89
N MET A 36 3.15 6.60 -2.35
CA MET A 36 2.25 6.85 -3.47
C MET A 36 1.04 7.70 -3.08
N MET A 37 0.53 7.56 -1.85
CA MET A 37 -0.54 8.42 -1.35
C MET A 37 -0.05 9.85 -1.17
N ASP A 38 1.12 10.04 -0.55
CA ASP A 38 1.74 11.36 -0.39
C ASP A 38 1.99 12.04 -1.75
N ALA A 39 2.49 11.29 -2.75
CA ALA A 39 2.74 11.81 -4.10
C ALA A 39 1.46 12.19 -4.88
N LEU A 40 0.34 11.55 -4.56
CA LEU A 40 -0.96 11.81 -5.20
C LEU A 40 -1.84 12.78 -4.39
N GLY A 41 -1.35 13.27 -3.24
CA GLY A 41 -2.11 14.12 -2.33
C GLY A 41 -3.25 13.41 -1.59
N GLY A 42 -3.16 12.08 -1.46
CA GLY A 42 -4.10 11.26 -0.70
C GLY A 42 -3.70 11.17 0.78
N GLU A 43 -4.69 11.20 1.67
CA GLU A 43 -4.47 11.13 3.12
C GLU A 43 -4.76 9.71 3.62
N SER A 44 -3.91 9.18 4.51
CA SER A 44 -4.22 7.97 5.28
C SER A 44 -5.19 8.34 6.40
N SER A 45 -6.45 7.89 6.32
CA SER A 45 -7.43 8.02 7.42
C SER A 45 -7.43 6.82 8.35
#